data_AF-A0A380E383-F1
#
_entry.id   AF-A0A380E383-F1
#
_cell.length_a   1.000
_cell.length_b   1.000
_cell.length_c   1.000
_cell.angle_alpha   90.00
_cell.angle_beta   90.00
_cell.angle_gamma   90.00
#
_symmetry.space_group_name_H-M   'P 1'
#
loop_
_entity.id
_entity.type
_entity.pdbx_description
1 polymer ?
#
loop_
_entity_poly.entity_id
_entity_poly.type
_entity_poly.pdbx_seq_one_letter_code
_entity_poly.pdbx_strand_id
1 'polypeptide(L)'
;MFKTALKLAGDPYYSGMALPSDISSPAQKLRRGLNQVGLGVKTGIDLPNETRGQIEPLTNNPGNYLDLSIGQYDTYTPLQLSQYVSTIANDGYRIQPHIGLTIHESTNKDEVGPLKKKINGTVLNKVNNTEKKSNKFKKDSKWHLMIKMVLDMLVLKIQ
;
A
#
# COMPACT_ATOMS: atom_id res chain seq x y z
N MET A 1 9.58 -5.50 14.30
CA MET A 1 9.30 -6.12 12.99
C MET A 1 10.02 -7.46 12.80
N PHE A 2 11.33 -7.57 13.06
CA PHE A 2 12.06 -8.84 12.93
C PHE A 2 11.45 -10.02 13.70
N LYS A 3 11.03 -9.84 14.96
CA LYS A 3 10.33 -10.90 15.73
C LYS A 3 9.06 -11.41 15.03
N THR A 4 8.33 -10.52 14.35
CA THR A 4 7.13 -10.87 13.59
C THR A 4 7.47 -11.61 12.30
N ALA A 5 8.53 -11.17 11.60
CA ALA A 5 9.02 -11.84 10.39
C ALA A 5 9.53 -13.25 10.69
N LEU A 6 10.27 -13.43 11.80
CA LEU A 6 10.73 -14.73 12.28
C LEU A 6 9.54 -15.63 12.67
N LYS A 7 8.57 -15.07 13.41
CA LYS A 7 7.32 -15.79 13.71
C LYS A 7 6.56 -16.23 12.45
N LEU A 8 6.57 -15.42 11.38
CA LEU A 8 5.96 -15.77 10.09
C LEU A 8 6.74 -16.88 9.35
N ALA A 9 8.06 -16.95 9.57
CA ALA A 9 8.93 -18.01 9.07
C ALA A 9 8.75 -19.36 9.78
N GLY A 10 8.03 -19.39 10.92
CA GLY A 10 7.80 -20.60 11.70
C GLY A 10 8.71 -20.69 12.94
N ASP A 11 9.74 -19.85 13.02
CA ASP A 11 10.71 -19.85 14.11
C ASP A 11 10.54 -18.61 14.98
N PRO A 12 9.79 -18.67 16.09
CA PRO A 12 9.66 -17.54 17.00
C PRO A 12 11.03 -17.17 17.59
N TYR A 13 11.31 -15.87 17.66
CA TYR A 13 12.61 -15.36 18.12
C TYR A 13 12.98 -15.82 19.53
N TYR A 14 14.20 -16.33 19.69
CA TYR A 14 14.88 -16.50 20.97
C TYR A 14 16.35 -16.06 20.87
N SER A 15 16.94 -15.67 22.01
CA SER A 15 18.31 -15.17 22.04
C SER A 15 19.32 -16.25 21.63
N GLY A 16 20.23 -15.92 20.72
CA GLY A 16 21.27 -16.85 20.23
C GLY A 16 20.82 -17.85 19.17
N MET A 17 19.60 -17.73 18.61
CA MET A 17 19.14 -18.60 17.52
C MET A 17 19.92 -18.37 16.22
N ALA A 18 20.09 -19.44 15.43
CA ALA A 18 20.46 -19.32 14.02
C ALA A 18 19.26 -18.81 13.20
N LEU A 19 19.56 -18.13 12.09
CA LEU A 19 18.52 -17.72 11.14
C LEU A 19 18.03 -18.94 10.33
N PRO A 20 16.73 -18.98 9.97
CA PRO A 20 16.20 -20.05 9.13
C PRO A 20 16.91 -20.07 7.77
N SER A 21 17.24 -21.27 7.31
CA SER A 21 17.91 -21.48 6.02
C SER A 21 16.94 -21.42 4.83
N ASP A 22 15.68 -21.85 5.02
CA ASP A 22 14.63 -21.74 4.00
C ASP A 22 13.69 -20.58 4.34
N ILE A 23 13.80 -19.52 3.54
CA ILE A 23 12.96 -18.33 3.65
C ILE A 23 12.01 -18.17 2.46
N SER A 24 12.00 -19.11 1.51
CA SER A 24 11.25 -18.98 0.25
C SER A 24 9.74 -18.84 0.49
N SER A 25 9.18 -19.75 1.27
CA SER A 25 7.77 -19.77 1.67
C SER A 25 7.36 -18.53 2.49
N PRO A 26 8.07 -18.15 3.58
CA PRO A 26 7.70 -16.96 4.34
C PRO A 26 7.93 -15.65 3.60
N ALA A 27 8.98 -15.53 2.78
CA ALA A 27 9.18 -14.36 1.93
C ALA A 27 8.03 -14.21 0.93
N GLN A 28 7.57 -15.31 0.34
CA GLN A 28 6.41 -15.28 -0.56
C GLN A 28 5.13 -14.88 0.18
N LYS A 29 4.89 -15.39 1.39
CA LYS A 29 3.73 -15.00 2.21
C LYS A 29 3.78 -13.52 2.57
N LEU A 30 4.95 -13.00 2.95
CA LEU A 30 5.15 -11.59 3.27
C LEU A 30 4.87 -10.70 2.05
N ARG A 31 5.47 -11.01 0.90
CA ARG A 31 5.23 -10.30 -0.37
C ARG A 31 3.76 -10.34 -0.77
N ARG A 32 3.08 -11.48 -0.63
CA ARG A 32 1.63 -11.59 -0.91
C ARG A 32 0.82 -10.63 -0.03
N GLY A 33 1.17 -10.48 1.25
CA GLY A 33 0.54 -9.50 2.14
C GLY A 33 0.75 -8.06 1.68
N LEU A 34 1.99 -7.71 1.31
CA LEU A 34 2.34 -6.38 0.80
C LEU A 34 1.65 -6.06 -0.54
N ASN A 35 1.54 -7.06 -1.42
CA ASN A 35 0.86 -6.93 -2.70
C ASN A 35 -0.64 -6.62 -2.56
N GLN A 36 -1.31 -7.14 -1.53
CA GLN A 36 -2.74 -6.90 -1.31
C GLN A 36 -3.06 -5.42 -1.09
N VAL A 37 -2.11 -4.67 -0.54
CA VAL A 37 -2.23 -3.23 -0.28
C VAL A 37 -1.56 -2.36 -1.35
N GLY A 38 -1.01 -2.97 -2.40
CA GLY A 38 -0.45 -2.26 -3.56
C GLY A 38 1.08 -2.12 -3.57
N LEU A 39 1.80 -2.62 -2.57
CA LEU A 39 3.26 -2.58 -2.54
C LEU A 39 3.84 -3.77 -3.33
N GLY A 40 4.74 -3.52 -4.28
CA GLY A 40 5.35 -4.56 -5.14
C GLY A 40 4.50 -4.99 -6.34
N VAL A 41 3.36 -4.33 -6.56
CA VAL A 41 2.49 -4.53 -7.73
C VAL A 41 2.16 -3.20 -8.38
N LYS A 42 1.84 -3.23 -9.68
CA LYS A 42 1.35 -2.03 -10.37
C LYS A 42 0.04 -1.57 -9.73
N THR A 43 -0.09 -0.26 -9.53
CA THR A 43 -1.30 0.39 -9.01
C THR A 43 -2.40 0.44 -10.06
N GLY A 44 -2.03 0.39 -11.36
CA GLY A 44 -2.96 0.44 -12.48
C GLY A 44 -3.34 1.86 -12.89
N ILE A 45 -2.50 2.86 -12.60
CA ILE A 45 -2.75 4.23 -13.03
C ILE A 45 -2.97 4.32 -14.55
N ASP A 46 -3.80 5.27 -14.97
CA ASP A 46 -4.12 5.57 -16.36
C ASP A 46 -2.98 6.25 -17.15
N LEU A 47 -1.73 6.01 -16.73
CA LEU A 47 -0.52 6.51 -17.38
C LEU A 47 0.38 5.38 -17.88
N PRO A 48 1.06 5.57 -19.02
CA PRO A 48 2.07 4.63 -19.49
C PRO A 48 3.29 4.60 -18.57
N ASN A 49 4.10 3.54 -18.69
CA ASN A 49 5.40 3.39 -18.01
C ASN A 49 5.38 3.26 -16.49
N GLU A 50 4.28 2.75 -15.91
CA GLU A 50 4.27 2.37 -14.49
C GLU A 50 5.23 1.20 -14.19
N THR A 51 6.08 1.37 -13.18
CA THR A 51 6.97 0.34 -12.65
C THR A 51 6.42 -0.23 -11.34
N ARG A 52 6.71 -1.50 -11.07
CA ARG A 52 6.29 -2.18 -9.82
C ARG A 52 7.31 -2.10 -8.69
N GLY A 53 8.44 -1.43 -8.92
CA GLY A 53 9.64 -1.51 -8.10
C GLY A 53 10.60 -2.63 -8.50
N GLN A 54 11.76 -2.66 -7.86
CA GLN A 54 12.78 -3.71 -8.01
C GLN A 54 12.47 -4.84 -7.01
N ILE A 55 12.27 -6.05 -7.51
CA ILE A 55 11.90 -7.22 -6.70
C ILE A 55 12.85 -8.36 -7.04
N GLU A 56 13.81 -8.61 -6.16
CA GLU A 56 14.84 -9.62 -6.35
C GLU A 56 14.42 -11.00 -5.79
N PRO A 57 15.00 -12.11 -6.26
CA PRO A 57 14.76 -13.43 -5.69
C PRO A 57 15.19 -13.49 -4.20
N LEU A 58 14.29 -13.99 -3.35
CA LEU A 58 14.52 -14.20 -1.91
C LEU A 58 14.40 -15.70 -1.62
N THR A 59 15.52 -16.42 -1.71
CA THR A 59 15.55 -17.89 -1.54
C THR A 59 16.45 -18.33 -0.39
N ASN A 60 17.68 -17.82 -0.32
CA ASN A 60 18.73 -18.33 0.57
C ASN A 60 19.42 -17.24 1.42
N ASN A 61 18.93 -16.00 1.41
CA ASN A 61 19.47 -14.91 2.21
C ASN A 61 18.46 -14.42 3.27
N PRO A 62 18.49 -14.98 4.49
CA PRO A 62 17.57 -14.57 5.55
C PRO A 62 17.77 -13.13 6.02
N GLY A 63 18.97 -12.55 5.84
CA GLY A 63 19.21 -11.13 6.11
C GLY A 63 18.31 -10.24 5.24
N ASN A 64 18.30 -10.49 3.94
CA ASN A 64 17.45 -9.75 2.99
C ASN A 64 15.94 -9.93 3.29
N TYR A 65 15.53 -11.10 3.80
CA TYR A 65 14.14 -11.33 4.23
C TYR A 65 13.78 -10.45 5.43
N LEU A 66 14.71 -10.30 6.38
CA LEU A 66 14.54 -9.41 7.51
C LEU A 66 14.50 -7.95 7.03
N ASP A 67 15.37 -7.55 6.10
CA ASP A 67 15.37 -6.21 5.49
C ASP A 67 14.06 -5.91 4.75
N LEU A 68 13.50 -6.90 4.04
CA LEU A 68 12.17 -6.79 3.43
C LEU A 68 11.09 -6.49 4.47
N SER A 69 11.17 -7.09 5.67
CA SER A 69 10.17 -6.88 6.72
C SER A 69 10.15 -5.46 7.30
N ILE A 70 11.23 -4.69 7.09
CA ILE A 70 11.33 -3.28 7.47
C ILE A 70 11.26 -2.34 6.26
N GLY A 71 11.11 -2.87 5.04
CA GLY A 71 11.01 -2.11 3.80
C GLY A 71 12.34 -1.64 3.22
N GLN A 72 13.46 -2.28 3.58
CA GLN A 72 14.82 -1.91 3.13
C GLN A 72 15.38 -2.86 2.05
N TYR A 73 14.53 -3.62 1.36
CA TYR A 73 14.95 -4.57 0.32
C TYR A 73 14.21 -4.33 -1.01
N ASP A 74 12.91 -4.64 -1.05
CA ASP A 74 12.09 -4.35 -2.22
C ASP A 74 11.86 -2.83 -2.31
N THR A 75 12.07 -2.23 -3.48
CA THR A 75 11.84 -0.80 -3.69
C THR A 75 10.40 -0.54 -4.13
N TYR A 76 9.85 0.61 -3.73
CA TYR A 76 8.48 1.00 -4.04
C TYR A 76 8.42 2.39 -4.65
N THR A 77 7.40 2.63 -5.47
CA THR A 77 7.13 3.95 -6.03
C THR A 77 6.34 4.82 -5.04
N PRO A 78 6.46 6.15 -5.11
CA PRO A 78 5.62 7.04 -4.31
C PRO A 78 4.12 6.80 -4.51
N LEU A 79 3.72 6.40 -5.72
CA LEU A 79 2.33 6.09 -6.03
C LEU A 79 1.85 4.81 -5.33
N GLN A 80 2.69 3.78 -5.25
CA GLN A 80 2.40 2.57 -4.46
C GLN A 80 2.22 2.89 -2.98
N LEU A 81 3.04 3.80 -2.42
CA LEU A 81 2.88 4.26 -1.03
C LEU A 81 1.56 5.03 -0.84
N SER A 82 1.18 5.88 -1.79
CA SER A 82 -0.10 6.59 -1.76
C SER A 82 -1.28 5.61 -1.81
N GLN A 83 -1.24 4.60 -2.69
CA GLN A 83 -2.26 3.56 -2.77
C GLN A 83 -2.32 2.72 -1.49
N TYR A 84 -1.18 2.40 -0.89
CA TYR A 84 -1.07 1.69 0.39
C TYR A 84 -1.80 2.43 1.51
N VAL A 85 -1.47 3.71 1.70
CA VAL A 85 -2.12 4.55 2.72
C VAL A 85 -3.62 4.70 2.44
N SER A 86 -3.99 4.91 1.17
CA SER A 86 -5.40 5.06 0.77
C SER A 86 -6.21 3.79 1.01
N THR A 87 -5.62 2.61 0.78
CA THR A 87 -6.24 1.31 1.07
C THR A 87 -6.54 1.16 2.57
N ILE A 88 -5.61 1.62 3.43
CA ILE A 88 -5.82 1.60 4.88
C ILE A 88 -6.91 2.60 5.28
N ALA A 89 -6.89 3.81 4.72
CA ALA A 89 -7.90 4.82 4.99
C ALA A 89 -9.30 4.32 4.60
N ASN A 90 -9.41 3.68 3.44
CA ASN A 90 -10.64 3.15 2.87
C ASN A 90 -10.97 1.72 3.35
N ASP A 91 -10.77 1.43 4.64
CA ASP A 91 -11.16 0.17 5.30
C ASP A 91 -10.68 -1.13 4.63
N GLY A 92 -9.53 -1.07 3.97
CA GLY A 92 -8.92 -2.20 3.27
C GLY A 92 -9.36 -2.35 1.81
N TYR A 93 -10.13 -1.41 1.25
CA TYR A 93 -10.49 -1.40 -0.16
C TYR A 93 -9.41 -0.69 -0.98
N ARG A 94 -8.69 -1.46 -1.80
CA ARG A 94 -7.65 -0.92 -2.69
C ARG A 94 -8.30 -0.38 -3.95
N ILE A 95 -8.21 0.94 -4.14
CA ILE A 95 -8.74 1.64 -5.31
C ILE A 95 -7.61 1.87 -6.34
N GLN A 96 -7.94 1.69 -7.61
CA GLN A 96 -7.10 2.06 -8.74
C GLN A 96 -7.00 3.60 -8.84
N PRO A 97 -5.81 4.21 -8.71
CA PRO A 97 -5.65 5.65 -8.90
C PRO A 97 -5.90 6.01 -10.36
N HIS A 98 -6.48 7.19 -10.60
CA HIS A 98 -6.68 7.75 -11.93
C HIS A 98 -6.47 9.26 -11.88
N ILE A 99 -5.89 9.83 -12.93
CA ILE A 99 -5.71 11.28 -13.08
C ILE A 99 -6.89 11.87 -13.85
N GLY A 100 -7.39 11.17 -14.88
CA GLY A 100 -8.55 11.61 -15.63
C GLY A 100 -9.80 11.61 -14.76
N LEU A 101 -10.55 12.72 -14.75
CA LEU A 101 -11.81 12.85 -14.01
C LEU A 101 -13.01 12.63 -14.94
N THR A 102 -13.07 13.40 -16.02
CA THR A 102 -14.16 13.38 -17.00
C THR A 102 -13.63 13.59 -18.41
N ILE A 103 -14.25 12.92 -19.36
CA ILE A 103 -14.06 13.12 -20.80
C ILE A 103 -15.33 13.82 -21.29
N HIS A 104 -15.14 14.94 -21.96
CA HIS A 104 -16.21 15.77 -22.52
C HIS A 104 -16.26 15.62 -24.04
N GLU A 105 -17.43 15.89 -24.63
CA GLU A 105 -17.54 15.93 -26.08
C GLU A 105 -16.89 17.18 -26.67
N SER A 106 -16.50 17.08 -27.95
CA SER A 106 -15.94 18.21 -28.68
C SER A 106 -16.99 19.31 -28.82
N THR A 107 -16.58 20.55 -28.60
CA THR A 107 -17.42 21.73 -28.76
C THR A 107 -16.64 22.82 -29.46
N ASN A 108 -17.33 23.61 -30.28
CA ASN A 108 -16.75 24.70 -31.07
C ASN A 108 -16.71 26.04 -30.29
N LYS A 109 -17.04 26.01 -29.01
CA LYS A 109 -17.01 27.16 -28.08
C LYS A 109 -15.97 26.89 -26.99
N ASP A 110 -15.44 27.93 -26.36
CA ASP A 110 -14.45 27.82 -25.26
C ASP A 110 -15.02 27.26 -23.95
N GLU A 111 -16.22 26.69 -23.96
CA GLU A 111 -16.87 26.08 -22.80
C GLU A 111 -16.64 24.56 -22.78
N VAL A 112 -16.76 23.95 -21.59
CA VAL A 112 -16.67 22.49 -21.47
C VAL A 112 -17.94 21.86 -22.05
N GLY A 113 -17.77 21.01 -23.06
CA GLY A 113 -18.87 20.29 -23.70
C GLY A 113 -19.62 19.32 -22.76
N PRO A 114 -20.74 18.75 -23.21
CA PRO A 114 -21.49 17.79 -22.40
C PRO A 114 -20.62 16.59 -21.98
N LEU A 115 -20.93 16.04 -20.81
CA LEU A 115 -20.20 14.91 -20.25
C LEU A 115 -20.35 13.68 -21.13
N LYS A 116 -19.24 13.20 -21.70
CA LYS A 116 -19.21 11.97 -22.49
C LYS A 116 -18.99 10.74 -21.62
N LYS A 117 -18.00 10.81 -20.72
CA LYS A 117 -17.62 9.69 -19.86
C LYS A 117 -17.01 10.20 -18.56
N LYS A 118 -17.46 9.65 -17.43
CA LYS A 118 -16.79 9.83 -16.14
C LYS A 118 -15.84 8.66 -15.91
N ILE A 119 -14.61 8.95 -15.51
CA ILE A 119 -13.64 7.94 -15.10
C ILE A 119 -13.81 7.76 -13.60
N ASN A 120 -14.12 6.53 -13.17
CA ASN A 120 -14.34 6.20 -11.76
C ASN A 120 -13.18 5.36 -11.23
N GLY A 121 -12.88 5.51 -9.94
CA GLY A 121 -11.91 4.67 -9.26
C GLY A 121 -12.43 3.25 -9.08
N THR A 122 -11.84 2.30 -9.80
CA THR A 122 -12.19 0.88 -9.71
C THR A 122 -11.61 0.28 -8.42
N VAL A 123 -12.41 -0.50 -7.70
CA VAL A 123 -11.93 -1.30 -6.57
C VAL A 123 -11.21 -2.54 -7.11
N LEU A 124 -9.91 -2.64 -6.87
CA LEU A 124 -9.07 -3.74 -7.36
C LEU A 124 -9.23 -5.00 -6.49
N ASN A 125 -9.22 -4.83 -5.18
CA ASN A 125 -9.40 -5.89 -4.20
C ASN A 125 -9.68 -5.33 -2.80
N LYS A 126 -10.16 -6.21 -1.92
CA LYS A 126 -10.25 -5.95 -0.48
C LYS A 126 -9.17 -6.75 0.24
N VAL A 127 -8.46 -6.11 1.16
CA VAL A 127 -7.48 -6.79 2.03
C VAL A 127 -8.25 -7.72 2.95
N ASN A 128 -7.86 -8.99 3.00
CA ASN A 128 -8.50 -9.99 3.85
C ASN A 128 -8.02 -9.82 5.31
N ASN A 129 -8.50 -8.78 5.98
CA ASN A 129 -8.19 -8.49 7.37
C ASN A 129 -9.48 -8.36 8.19
N THR A 130 -9.45 -8.84 9.44
CA THR A 130 -10.57 -8.73 10.36
C THR A 130 -10.77 -7.26 10.75
N GLU A 131 -12.01 -6.76 10.79
CA GLU A 131 -12.32 -5.35 11.08
C GLU A 131 -11.66 -4.83 12.37
N LYS A 132 -11.59 -5.68 13.41
CA LYS A 132 -10.90 -5.38 14.67
C LYS A 132 -9.40 -5.08 14.47
N LYS A 133 -8.73 -5.77 13.55
CA LYS A 133 -7.31 -5.56 13.25
C LYS A 133 -7.10 -4.26 12.47
N SER A 134 -7.97 -3.96 11.50
CA SER A 134 -7.93 -2.71 10.74
C SER A 134 -8.18 -1.49 11.63
N ASN A 135 -9.18 -1.55 12.51
CA ASN A 135 -9.47 -0.47 13.46
C ASN A 135 -8.36 -0.27 14.50
N LYS A 136 -7.77 -1.36 14.99
CA LYS A 136 -6.60 -1.28 15.86
C LYS A 136 -5.42 -0.64 15.14
N PHE A 137 -5.17 -0.98 13.88
CA PHE A 137 -4.10 -0.38 13.10
C PHE A 137 -4.30 1.13 12.89
N LYS A 138 -5.53 1.56 12.56
CA LYS A 138 -5.90 2.98 12.45
C LYS A 138 -5.69 3.74 13.77
N LYS A 139 -5.99 3.10 14.90
CA LYS A 139 -5.87 3.69 16.25
C LYS A 139 -4.45 3.72 16.80
N ASP A 140 -3.66 2.66 16.57
CA ASP A 140 -2.29 2.51 17.07
C ASP A 140 -1.28 3.28 16.20
N SER A 141 -1.61 3.53 14.94
CA SER A 141 -0.79 4.36 14.07
C SER A 141 -0.91 5.83 14.47
N LYS A 142 0.19 6.60 14.34
CA LYS A 142 0.20 8.07 14.47
C LYS A 142 -0.78 8.82 13.53
N TRP A 143 -1.56 8.09 12.72
CA TRP A 143 -2.69 8.55 11.93
C TRP A 143 -3.73 9.32 12.73
N HIS A 144 -4.07 8.90 13.96
CA HIS A 144 -4.98 9.71 14.79
C HIS A 144 -4.39 11.10 15.06
N LEU A 145 -3.08 11.17 15.33
CA LEU A 145 -2.38 12.43 15.57
C LEU A 145 -2.28 13.27 14.29
N MET A 146 -1.97 12.66 13.14
CA MET A 146 -1.89 13.34 11.84
C MET A 146 -3.26 13.83 11.34
N ILE A 147 -4.31 13.02 11.46
CA ILE A 147 -5.67 13.39 11.10
C ILE A 147 -6.16 14.51 12.02
N LYS A 148 -5.90 14.41 13.32
CA LYS A 148 -6.23 15.45 14.29
C LYS A 148 -5.47 16.75 13.99
N MET A 149 -4.17 16.67 13.68
CA MET A 149 -3.36 17.84 13.31
C MET A 149 -3.84 18.50 12.01
N VAL A 150 -4.27 17.72 11.01
CA VAL A 150 -4.84 18.25 9.76
C VAL A 150 -6.22 18.87 9.99
N LEU A 151 -7.06 18.25 10.82
CA LEU A 151 -8.36 18.82 11.23
C LEU A 151 -8.17 20.12 12.00
N ASP A 152 -7.26 20.15 12.98
CA ASP A 152 -6.96 21.33 13.79
C ASP A 152 -6.40 22.46 12.90
N MET A 153 -5.56 22.15 11.91
CA MET A 153 -5.09 23.12 10.90
C MET A 153 -6.19 23.67 9.99
N LEU A 154 -7.19 22.86 9.65
CA LEU A 154 -8.34 23.27 8.85
C LEU A 154 -9.30 24.15 9.65
N VAL A 155 -9.51 23.82 10.93
CA VAL A 155 -10.34 24.61 11.85
C VAL A 155 -9.69 25.97 12.16
N LEU A 156 -8.36 26.01 12.32
CA LEU A 156 -7.59 27.24 12.54
C LEU A 156 -7.52 28.19 11.32
N LYS A 157 -7.88 27.73 10.11
CA LYS A 157 -7.94 28.58 8.91
C LYS A 157 -9.34 29.15 8.64
N ILE A 158 -10.33 28.81 9.47
CA ILE A 158 -11.74 29.24 9.34
C ILE A 158 -12.12 30.26 10.44
N GLN A 159 -11.17 30.67 11.29
CA GLN A 159 -11.29 31.82 12.19
C GLN A 159 -10.29 32.91 11.81
#